data_AF-A0A1J3IDG7-F1
#
_entry.id   AF-A0A1J3IDG7-F1
#
_cell.length_a   1.000
_cell.length_b   1.000
_cell.length_c   1.000
_cell.angle_alpha   90.00
_cell.angle_beta   90.00
_cell.angle_gamma   90.00
#
_symmetry.space_group_name_H-M   'P 1'
#
loop_
_entity.id
_entity.type
_entity.pdbx_description
1 polymer ?
#
loop_
_entity_poly.entity_id
_entity_poly.type
_entity_poly.pdbx_seq_one_letter_code
_entity_poly.pdbx_strand_id
1 'polypeptide(L)'
;ERFRQVIWPGNSTTVPKGWEIPTNGKKLIVGVPMKKGFFDFVEVKRRSINNAETILSGYSIDVFEAALKKLPYSVIPKYVYLKSPVNYD
;
A
#
# COMPACT_ATOMS: atom_id res chain seq x y z
N GLU A 1 -30.85 -27.44 21.26
CA GLU A 1 -29.82 -26.73 22.06
C GLU A 1 -30.05 -25.22 21.91
N ARG A 2 -29.89 -24.43 22.99
CA ARG A 2 -29.92 -22.96 22.94
C ARG A 2 -28.48 -22.45 22.97
N PHE A 3 -28.01 -21.92 21.86
CA PHE A 3 -26.69 -21.28 21.82
C PHE A 3 -26.74 -19.94 22.58
N ARG A 4 -25.72 -19.69 23.40
CA ARG A 4 -25.56 -18.40 24.09
C ARG A 4 -25.24 -17.30 23.08
N GLN A 5 -25.57 -16.06 23.46
CA GLN A 5 -25.30 -14.89 22.63
C GLN A 5 -23.78 -14.72 22.43
N VAL A 6 -23.37 -14.46 21.19
CA VAL A 6 -21.96 -14.23 20.84
C VAL A 6 -21.52 -12.88 21.41
N ILE A 7 -20.43 -12.89 22.18
CA ILE A 7 -19.79 -11.68 22.72
C ILE A 7 -18.49 -11.46 21.96
N TRP A 8 -18.38 -10.28 21.33
CA TRP A 8 -17.22 -9.84 20.59
C TRP A 8 -16.19 -9.14 21.50
N PRO A 9 -14.92 -9.05 21.08
CA PRO A 9 -13.91 -8.27 21.79
C PRO A 9 -14.41 -6.84 22.08
N GLY A 10 -14.18 -6.36 23.31
CA GLY A 10 -14.75 -5.09 23.79
C GLY A 10 -16.12 -5.23 24.48
N ASN A 11 -16.54 -6.46 24.80
CA ASN A 11 -17.79 -6.76 25.52
C ASN A 11 -19.05 -6.28 24.77
N SER A 12 -19.05 -6.42 23.45
CA SER A 12 -20.18 -6.04 22.60
C SER A 12 -20.91 -7.28 22.06
N THR A 13 -22.23 -7.19 21.95
CA THR A 13 -23.07 -8.17 21.26
C THR A 13 -23.38 -7.76 19.82
N THR A 14 -22.99 -6.54 19.42
CA THR A 14 -23.10 -6.10 18.04
C THR A 14 -22.02 -6.76 17.20
N VAL A 15 -22.43 -7.31 16.04
CA VAL A 15 -21.48 -7.90 15.10
C VAL A 15 -20.54 -6.79 14.61
N PRO A 16 -19.22 -6.95 14.80
CA PRO A 16 -18.26 -5.96 14.35
C PRO A 16 -18.32 -5.86 12.82
N LYS A 17 -18.14 -4.64 12.29
CA LYS A 17 -18.20 -4.37 10.84
C LYS A 17 -17.15 -5.13 10.01
N GLY A 18 -16.14 -5.74 10.66
CA GLY A 18 -15.10 -6.53 10.01
C GLY A 18 -13.94 -5.69 9.48
N TRP A 19 -13.30 -6.14 8.40
CA TRP A 19 -12.23 -5.42 7.72
C TRP A 19 -12.79 -4.20 6.97
N GLU A 20 -12.86 -3.08 7.67
CA GLU A 20 -13.18 -1.78 7.08
C GLU A 20 -11.88 -1.11 6.64
N ILE A 21 -11.80 -0.65 5.39
CA ILE A 21 -10.65 0.11 4.92
C ILE A 21 -10.68 1.44 5.68
N PRO A 22 -9.63 1.78 6.45
CA PRO A 22 -9.63 3.00 7.22
C PRO A 22 -9.63 4.20 6.25
N THR A 23 -10.80 4.78 6.04
CA THR A 23 -10.97 6.05 5.34
C THR A 23 -10.43 7.22 6.18
N ASN A 24 -10.24 7.01 7.49
CA ASN A 24 -9.59 7.95 8.38
C ASN A 24 -8.06 7.85 8.33
N GLY A 25 -7.45 8.67 7.46
CA GLY A 25 -6.13 9.28 7.64
C GLY A 25 -4.88 8.39 7.47
N LYS A 26 -5.00 7.06 7.50
CA LYS A 26 -3.85 6.17 7.26
C LYS A 26 -3.64 5.96 5.76
N LYS A 27 -2.55 6.52 5.22
CA LYS A 27 -2.11 6.30 3.84
C LYS A 27 -1.71 4.84 3.63
N LEU A 28 -2.06 4.26 2.49
CA LEU A 28 -1.63 2.92 2.09
C LEU A 28 -0.13 2.93 1.81
N ILE A 29 0.66 2.18 2.57
CA ILE A 29 2.11 2.11 2.34
C ILE A 29 2.39 1.08 1.26
N VAL A 30 3.03 1.50 0.17
CA VAL A 30 3.40 0.64 -0.96
C VAL A 30 4.91 0.49 -1.00
N GLY A 31 5.41 -0.71 -0.72
CA GLY A 31 6.83 -1.04 -0.80
C GLY A 31 7.27 -1.26 -2.24
N VAL A 32 8.25 -0.47 -2.72
CA VAL A 32 8.77 -0.57 -4.09
C VAL A 32 10.20 -1.11 -4.05
N PRO A 33 10.47 -2.30 -4.62
CA PRO A 33 11.81 -2.86 -4.63
C PRO A 33 12.71 -2.09 -5.59
N MET A 34 13.89 -1.68 -5.12
CA MET A 34 14.90 -1.07 -5.98
C MET A 34 15.72 -2.19 -6.66
N LYS A 35 15.26 -2.69 -7.82
CA LYS A 35 16.04 -3.60 -8.65
C LYS A 35 17.03 -2.83 -9.52
N LYS A 36 18.28 -3.29 -9.59
CA LYS A 36 19.25 -2.88 -10.61
C LYS A 36 18.94 -3.68 -11.89
N GLY A 37 18.79 -3.01 -13.04
CA GLY A 37 18.80 -3.67 -14.36
C GLY A 37 17.46 -4.18 -14.92
N PHE A 38 16.31 -3.91 -14.29
CA PHE A 38 14.99 -4.25 -14.87
C PHE A 38 13.98 -3.12 -14.63
N PHE A 39 14.00 -2.14 -15.54
CA PHE A 39 13.30 -0.86 -15.39
C PHE A 39 11.93 -0.82 -16.07
N ASP A 40 11.58 -1.81 -16.90
CA ASP A 40 10.32 -1.81 -17.67
C ASP A 40 9.07 -1.87 -16.78
N PHE A 41 9.17 -2.56 -15.63
CA PHE A 41 8.05 -2.73 -14.71
C PHE A 41 8.05 -1.68 -13.60
N VAL A 42 9.23 -1.35 -13.08
CA VAL A 42 9.43 -0.40 -11.98
C VAL A 42 10.82 0.23 -12.11
N GLU A 43 10.85 1.54 -12.23
CA GLU A 43 12.04 2.38 -12.26
C GLU A 43 12.00 3.37 -11.09
N VAL A 44 13.13 3.49 -10.39
CA VAL A 44 13.28 4.36 -9.22
C VAL A 44 14.40 5.36 -9.53
N LYS A 45 14.04 6.60 -9.92
CA LYS A 45 15.02 7.67 -10.15
C LYS A 45 15.17 8.53 -8.90
N ARG A 46 16.38 8.56 -8.32
CA ARG A 46 16.72 9.51 -7.25
C ARG A 46 17.10 10.85 -7.89
N ARG A 47 16.37 11.92 -7.59
CA ARG A 47 16.81 13.29 -7.92
C ARG A 47 17.73 13.79 -6.79
N SER A 48 18.95 14.16 -7.14
CA SER A 48 20.03 14.49 -6.17
C SER A 48 20.01 15.93 -5.62
N ILE A 49 19.01 16.75 -5.94
CA ILE A 49 19.05 18.17 -5.60
C ILE A 49 17.80 18.52 -4.78
N ASN A 50 18.03 18.68 -3.48
CA ASN A 50 17.23 19.46 -2.51
C ASN A 50 15.84 18.90 -2.13
N ASN A 51 15.80 17.87 -1.29
CA ASN A 51 14.62 17.14 -0.78
C ASN A 51 14.03 16.07 -1.73
N ALA A 52 14.70 14.91 -1.75
CA ALA A 52 14.17 13.54 -1.71
C ALA A 52 12.84 13.16 -2.40
N GLU A 53 12.38 13.85 -3.45
CA GLU A 53 11.36 13.32 -4.35
C GLU A 53 12.01 12.26 -5.24
N THR A 54 11.90 11.01 -4.78
CA THR A 54 12.21 9.85 -5.61
C THR A 54 11.09 9.69 -6.63
N ILE A 55 11.42 9.85 -7.91
CA ILE A 55 10.46 9.66 -8.99
C ILE A 55 10.34 8.15 -9.21
N LEU A 56 9.13 7.65 -9.00
CA LEU A 56 8.75 6.27 -9.25
C LEU A 56 7.97 6.24 -10.55
N SER A 57 8.42 5.44 -11.50
CA SER A 57 7.77 5.27 -12.80
C SER A 57 7.82 3.80 -13.22
N GLY A 58 6.93 3.37 -14.11
CA GLY A 58 6.95 2.01 -14.65
C GLY A 58 5.55 1.41 -14.74
N TYR A 59 5.43 0.40 -15.59
CA TYR A 59 4.14 -0.21 -15.94
C TYR A 59 3.33 -0.66 -14.72
N SER A 60 3.98 -1.25 -13.71
CA SER A 60 3.30 -1.73 -12.50
C SER A 60 2.70 -0.60 -11.67
N ILE A 61 3.32 0.59 -11.68
CA ILE A 61 2.81 1.76 -10.96
C ILE A 61 1.60 2.32 -11.70
N ASP A 62 1.67 2.41 -13.04
CA ASP A 62 0.56 2.94 -13.85
C ASP A 62 -0.70 2.06 -13.72
N VAL A 63 -0.53 0.74 -13.77
CA VAL A 63 -1.65 -0.21 -13.58
C VAL A 63 -2.23 -0.08 -12.17
N PHE A 64 -1.37 0.04 -11.15
CA PHE A 64 -1.82 0.18 -9.76
C PHE A 64 -2.60 1.49 -9.53
N GLU A 65 -2.08 2.62 -10.01
CA GLU A 65 -2.76 3.93 -9.95
C GLU A 65 -4.09 3.91 -10.73
N ALA A 66 -4.14 3.24 -11.89
CA ALA A 66 -5.37 3.07 -12.64
C ALA A 66 -6.41 2.25 -11.86
N ALA A 67 -5.98 1.20 -11.16
CA ALA A 67 -6.86 0.41 -10.29
C ALA A 67 -7.38 1.25 -9.11
N LEU A 68 -6.52 2.04 -8.46
CA LEU A 68 -6.94 2.94 -7.36
C LEU A 68 -8.02 3.93 -7.81
N LYS A 69 -7.90 4.49 -9.02
CA LYS A 69 -8.91 5.41 -9.59
C LYS A 69 -10.27 4.76 -9.87
N LYS A 70 -10.34 3.44 -9.95
CA LYS A 70 -11.59 2.69 -10.17
C LYS A 70 -12.26 2.26 -8.87
N LEU A 71 -11.62 2.43 -7.73
CA LEU A 71 -12.21 2.07 -6.44
C LEU A 71 -13.36 3.02 -6.09
N PRO A 72 -14.42 2.52 -5.44
CA PRO A 72 -15.55 3.35 -5.01
C PRO A 72 -15.25 4.23 -3.79
N TYR A 73 -13.99 4.31 -3.37
CA TYR A 73 -13.51 5.08 -2.22
C TYR A 73 -12.09 5.60 -2.47
N SER A 74 -11.73 6.70 -1.81
CA SER A 74 -10.40 7.29 -1.94
C SER A 74 -9.35 6.48 -1.16
N VAL A 75 -8.27 6.12 -1.84
CA VAL A 75 -7.08 5.52 -1.25
C VAL A 75 -5.89 6.36 -1.62
N ILE A 76 -5.17 6.88 -0.62
CA ILE A 76 -3.97 7.70 -0.83
C ILE A 76 -2.75 6.81 -0.63
N PRO A 77 -2.03 6.42 -1.71
CA PRO A 77 -0.81 5.65 -1.58
C PRO A 77 0.34 6.52 -1.04
N LYS A 78 1.23 5.89 -0.28
CA LYS A 78 2.53 6.42 0.13
C LYS A 78 3.58 5.39 -0.27
N TYR A 79 4.33 5.69 -1.31
CA TYR A 79 5.38 4.81 -1.78
C TYR A 79 6.63 4.91 -0.90
N VAL A 80 7.21 3.75 -0.59
CA VAL A 80 8.45 3.62 0.19
C VAL A 80 9.37 2.67 -0.56
N TYR A 81 10.59 3.13 -0.85
CA TYR A 81 11.58 2.28 -1.50
C TYR A 81 12.16 1.28 -0.50
N LEU A 82 12.24 0.02 -0.94
CA LEU A 82 12.91 -1.04 -0.19
C LEU A 82 14.24 -1.34 -0.86
N LYS A 83 15.32 -1.24 -0.08
CA LYS A 83 16.62 -1.75 -0.51
C LYS A 83 16.50 -3.28 -0.56
N SER A 84 16.86 -3.88 -1.69
CA SER A 84 16.99 -5.34 -1.77
C SER A 84 18.02 -5.78 -0.73
N PRO A 85 17.72 -6.78 0.12
CA PRO A 85 18.72 -7.38 1.01
C PRO A 85 19.77 -8.17 0.22
N VAL A 86 19.43 -8.58 -1.01
CA VAL A 86 20.34 -9.27 -1.92
C VAL A 86 21.03 -8.24 -2.80
N ASN A 87 22.35 -8.17 -2.69
CA ASN A 87 23.19 -7.37 -3.58
C ASN A 87 23.36 -8.16 -4.89
N TYR A 88 22.77 -7.67 -5.98
CA TYR A 88 22.92 -8.25 -7.32
C TYR A 88 24.20 -7.71 -8.00
N ASP A 89 25.28 -7.63 -7.22
CA ASP A 89 26.60 -7.32 -7.78
C ASP A 89 27.14 -8.54 -8.54
#